data_AF-A0A8S0FKP9-F1
#
_entry.id   AF-A0A8S0FKP9-F1
#
_cell.length_a   1.000
_cell.length_b   1.000
_cell.length_c   1.000
_cell.angle_alpha   90.00
_cell.angle_beta   90.00
_cell.angle_gamma   90.00
#
_symmetry.space_group_name_H-M   'P 1'
#
loop_
_entity.id
_entity.type
_entity.pdbx_description
1 polymer ?
#
loop_
_entity_poly.entity_id
_entity_poly.type
_entity_poly.pdbx_seq_one_letter_code
_entity_poly.pdbx_strand_id
1 'polypeptide(L)'
;MTTSCHCRHFLTVRRENSPPAPVAGALLIWDKGGEFKDTGHVAIITQLHGNKVRIAEQNVIHTPLPQGQQWTRELEMVVENGGYTLKDTFDDTTILGWMIQTEDTEYSLPQPEIAGELLKISGARLENKGQFDGKWLDEKDPLQNAYVQANGQVINQDPYHYYTITESAEQELIKATNELHLMYLHAWRADTPTRC
;
A
#
# COMPACT_ATOMS: atom_id res chain seq x y z
N MET A 1 0.77 23.56 -30.86
CA MET A 1 1.85 22.77 -30.21
C MET A 1 1.44 22.57 -28.76
N THR A 2 0.66 21.53 -28.50
CA THR A 2 0.27 21.09 -27.17
C THR A 2 1.41 20.26 -26.59
N THR A 3 2.14 20.81 -25.63
CA THR A 3 3.05 20.06 -24.78
C THR A 3 2.21 19.05 -23.99
N SER A 4 2.15 17.82 -24.48
CA SER A 4 1.61 16.69 -23.73
C SER A 4 2.46 16.52 -22.47
N CYS A 5 1.84 16.69 -21.31
CA CYS A 5 2.43 16.48 -20.00
C CYS A 5 2.69 14.97 -19.81
N HIS A 6 3.80 14.46 -20.38
CA HIS A 6 4.27 13.09 -20.27
C HIS A 6 4.92 12.85 -18.89
N CYS A 7 4.09 12.80 -17.85
CA CYS A 7 4.53 12.35 -16.53
C CYS A 7 3.46 11.48 -15.87
N ARG A 8 2.94 10.49 -16.61
CA ARG A 8 2.30 9.33 -15.99
C ARG A 8 3.35 8.24 -15.90
N HIS A 9 4.00 8.15 -14.74
CA HIS A 9 4.84 7.00 -14.41
C HIS A 9 3.89 5.83 -14.15
N PHE A 10 3.56 5.07 -15.19
CA PHE A 10 2.70 3.90 -15.06
C PHE A 10 3.52 2.76 -14.44
N LEU A 11 3.14 2.38 -13.23
CA LEU A 11 3.60 1.15 -12.59
C LEU A 11 2.55 0.07 -12.91
N THR A 12 2.96 -0.95 -13.66
CA THR A 12 2.07 -2.02 -14.11
C THR A 12 2.31 -3.29 -13.31
N VAL A 13 1.24 -3.94 -12.85
CA VAL A 13 1.32 -5.20 -12.10
C VAL A 13 1.18 -6.38 -13.05
N ARG A 14 2.08 -7.36 -12.95
CA ARG A 14 2.06 -8.63 -13.67
C ARG A 14 1.77 -9.75 -12.68
N ARG A 15 0.78 -10.58 -12.99
CA ARG A 15 0.50 -11.79 -12.19
C ARG A 15 1.44 -12.92 -12.57
N GLU A 16 1.61 -13.89 -11.68
CA GLU A 16 2.26 -15.15 -12.04
C GLU A 16 1.56 -15.86 -13.21
N ASN A 17 2.33 -16.68 -13.93
CA ASN A 17 1.90 -17.38 -15.13
C ASN A 17 1.38 -16.43 -16.24
N SER A 18 2.06 -15.28 -16.42
CA SER A 18 1.80 -14.35 -17.52
C SER A 18 3.09 -13.96 -18.27
N PRO A 19 3.05 -13.78 -19.60
CA PRO A 19 4.05 -13.01 -20.34
C PRO A 19 3.70 -11.52 -20.11
N PRO A 20 4.56 -10.67 -19.55
CA PRO A 20 5.99 -10.64 -19.78
C PRO A 20 6.79 -11.23 -18.62
N ALA A 21 7.97 -11.75 -18.95
CA ALA A 21 8.94 -12.20 -17.97
C ALA A 21 9.19 -11.14 -16.88
N PRO A 22 9.55 -11.56 -15.65
CA PRO A 22 10.14 -10.63 -14.70
C PRO A 22 11.36 -9.95 -15.32
N VAL A 23 11.70 -8.75 -14.86
CA VAL A 23 12.87 -8.02 -15.36
C VAL A 23 13.73 -7.55 -14.19
N ALA A 24 15.04 -7.41 -14.42
CA ALA A 24 15.91 -6.79 -13.44
C ALA A 24 15.45 -5.35 -13.15
N GLY A 25 15.38 -4.99 -11.87
CA GLY A 25 14.82 -3.74 -11.36
C GLY A 25 13.32 -3.78 -11.04
N ALA A 26 12.60 -4.87 -11.40
CA ALA A 26 11.19 -5.00 -11.04
C ALA A 26 11.01 -5.20 -9.53
N LEU A 27 9.91 -4.65 -9.00
CA LEU A 27 9.42 -4.97 -7.66
C LEU A 27 8.76 -6.35 -7.69
N LEU A 28 9.06 -7.21 -6.72
CA LEU A 28 8.42 -8.51 -6.52
C LEU A 28 7.63 -8.46 -5.21
N ILE A 29 6.35 -8.78 -5.26
CA ILE A 29 5.41 -8.59 -4.14
C ILE A 29 4.85 -9.94 -3.67
N TRP A 30 4.82 -10.13 -2.36
CA TRP A 30 4.12 -11.22 -1.68
C TRP A 30 2.89 -10.71 -0.97
N ASP A 31 1.84 -11.52 -0.97
CA ASP A 31 0.65 -11.28 -0.15
C ASP A 31 0.97 -11.55 1.33
N LYS A 32 0.10 -11.08 2.21
CA LYS A 32 0.12 -11.43 3.63
C LYS A 32 -0.21 -12.92 3.81
N GLY A 33 0.57 -13.62 4.62
CA GLY A 33 0.40 -15.05 4.90
C GLY A 33 1.70 -15.80 5.12
N GLY A 34 1.63 -16.95 5.80
CA GLY A 34 2.78 -17.83 6.05
C GLY A 34 3.90 -17.16 6.83
N GLU A 35 5.13 -17.23 6.33
CA GLU A 35 6.30 -16.48 6.83
C GLU A 35 6.03 -14.95 6.92
N PHE A 36 5.16 -14.41 6.06
CA PHE A 36 4.84 -12.98 5.94
C PHE A 36 3.43 -12.62 6.46
N LYS A 37 3.04 -13.20 7.60
CA LYS A 37 1.66 -13.23 8.16
C LYS A 37 0.82 -11.98 7.95
N ASP A 38 1.29 -10.83 8.41
CA ASP A 38 0.48 -9.60 8.46
C ASP A 38 0.96 -8.54 7.46
N THR A 39 2.25 -8.55 7.13
CA THR A 39 2.88 -7.48 6.36
C THR A 39 2.94 -7.75 4.86
N GLY A 40 2.85 -9.02 4.46
CA GLY A 40 3.36 -9.44 3.15
C GLY A 40 4.87 -9.16 3.03
N HIS A 41 5.37 -9.12 1.80
CA HIS A 41 6.79 -8.85 1.54
C HIS A 41 7.04 -8.15 0.21
N VAL A 42 8.17 -7.47 0.10
CA VAL A 42 8.64 -6.85 -1.14
C VAL A 42 10.14 -7.04 -1.32
N ALA A 43 10.54 -7.45 -2.52
CA ALA A 43 11.93 -7.59 -2.93
C ALA A 43 12.17 -6.93 -4.30
N ILE A 44 13.44 -6.76 -4.66
CA ILE A 44 13.86 -6.28 -5.99
C ILE A 44 14.48 -7.44 -6.76
N ILE A 45 14.01 -7.67 -7.98
CA ILE A 45 14.65 -8.62 -8.89
C ILE A 45 15.96 -8.01 -9.40
N THR A 46 17.09 -8.65 -9.17
CA THR A 46 18.40 -8.14 -9.57
C THR A 46 18.87 -8.75 -10.88
N GLN A 47 18.62 -10.05 -11.10
CA GLN A 47 19.11 -10.79 -12.26
C GLN A 47 18.13 -11.90 -12.65
N LEU A 48 17.99 -12.14 -13.95
CA LEU A 48 17.24 -13.27 -14.51
C LEU A 48 18.19 -14.28 -15.14
N HIS A 49 18.12 -15.52 -14.70
CA HIS A 49 18.95 -16.61 -15.19
C HIS A 49 18.07 -17.78 -15.59
N GLY A 50 17.70 -17.92 -16.87
CA GLY A 50 17.05 -19.13 -17.43
C GLY A 50 15.91 -19.73 -16.60
N ASN A 51 16.24 -20.56 -15.63
CA ASN A 51 15.34 -21.26 -14.70
C ASN A 51 15.27 -20.66 -13.27
N LYS A 52 15.80 -19.46 -13.02
CA LYS A 52 15.76 -18.80 -11.72
C LYS A 52 15.89 -17.29 -11.80
N VAL A 53 15.53 -16.62 -10.71
CA VAL A 53 15.78 -15.19 -10.50
C VAL A 53 16.60 -14.99 -9.24
N ARG A 54 17.41 -13.94 -9.23
CA ARG A 54 18.08 -13.43 -8.02
C ARG A 54 17.35 -12.21 -7.53
N ILE A 55 17.15 -12.13 -6.23
CA ILE A 55 16.47 -11.00 -5.60
C ILE A 55 17.35 -10.36 -4.52
N ALA A 56 17.10 -9.10 -4.24
CA ALA A 56 17.65 -8.38 -3.09
C ALA A 56 16.49 -7.85 -2.26
N GLU A 57 16.55 -8.07 -0.95
CA GLU A 57 15.51 -7.67 -0.01
C GLU A 57 16.10 -7.34 1.37
N GLN A 58 15.28 -6.76 2.25
CA GLN A 58 15.62 -6.56 3.66
C GLN A 58 14.55 -7.23 4.52
N ASN A 59 14.84 -7.47 5.80
CA ASN A 59 13.92 -8.08 6.77
C ASN A 59 13.58 -9.56 6.50
N VAL A 60 14.51 -10.30 5.88
CA VAL A 60 14.46 -11.78 5.73
C VAL A 60 15.77 -12.39 6.21
N ILE A 61 16.88 -12.04 5.55
CA ILE A 61 18.24 -12.45 5.97
C ILE A 61 18.85 -11.36 6.86
N HIS A 62 19.31 -11.77 8.04
CA HIS A 62 19.87 -10.88 9.08
C HIS A 62 21.37 -11.08 9.30
N THR A 63 22.03 -11.80 8.39
CA THR A 63 23.47 -12.08 8.42
C THR A 63 24.21 -11.36 7.29
N PRO A 64 25.49 -10.99 7.46
CA PRO A 64 26.29 -10.43 6.38
C PRO A 64 26.29 -11.33 5.14
N LEU A 65 26.07 -10.73 3.98
CA LEU A 65 26.16 -11.45 2.70
C LEU A 65 27.63 -11.79 2.37
N PRO A 66 27.88 -12.85 1.59
CA PRO A 66 29.20 -13.14 1.06
C PRO A 66 29.82 -11.94 0.34
N GLN A 67 31.14 -11.80 0.42
CA GLN A 67 31.84 -10.66 -0.17
C GLN A 67 31.59 -10.57 -1.69
N GLY A 68 31.12 -9.41 -2.14
CA GLY A 68 30.80 -9.16 -3.55
C GLY A 68 29.43 -9.66 -4.00
N GLN A 69 28.67 -10.36 -3.14
CA GLN A 69 27.31 -10.77 -3.44
C GLN A 69 26.34 -9.59 -3.31
N GLN A 70 25.52 -9.38 -4.35
CA GLN A 70 24.55 -8.27 -4.44
C GLN A 70 23.10 -8.76 -4.51
N TRP A 71 22.83 -9.95 -3.97
CA TRP A 71 21.51 -10.59 -3.92
C TRP A 71 21.39 -11.41 -2.63
N THR A 72 20.18 -11.55 -2.10
CA THR A 72 19.87 -12.25 -0.83
C THR A 72 19.46 -13.69 -1.09
N ARG A 73 18.53 -13.93 -2.01
CA ARG A 73 17.98 -15.25 -2.33
C ARG A 73 17.92 -15.49 -3.83
N GLU A 74 17.87 -16.77 -4.19
CA GLU A 74 17.53 -17.23 -5.54
C GLU A 74 16.17 -17.92 -5.48
N LEU A 75 15.26 -17.57 -6.39
CA LEU A 75 13.96 -18.21 -6.53
C LEU A 75 13.92 -19.00 -7.83
N GLU A 76 13.39 -20.21 -7.80
CA GLU A 76 13.19 -21.01 -9.01
C GLU A 76 12.16 -20.31 -9.92
N MET A 77 12.44 -20.26 -11.21
CA MET A 77 11.54 -19.73 -12.23
C MET A 77 11.17 -20.85 -13.19
N VAL A 78 9.88 -21.16 -13.25
CA VAL A 78 9.30 -22.12 -14.18
C VAL A 78 8.70 -21.36 -15.36
N VAL A 79 9.00 -21.82 -16.57
CA VAL A 79 8.48 -21.23 -17.81
C VAL A 79 7.65 -22.28 -18.54
N GLU A 80 6.34 -22.07 -18.59
CA GLU A 80 5.38 -22.98 -19.22
C GLU A 80 4.47 -22.21 -20.17
N ASN A 81 4.39 -22.63 -21.44
CA ASN A 81 3.54 -22.01 -22.46
C ASN A 81 3.71 -20.48 -22.60
N GLY A 82 4.90 -19.95 -22.30
CA GLY A 82 5.19 -18.51 -22.31
C GLY A 82 4.80 -17.75 -21.03
N GLY A 83 4.20 -18.42 -20.05
CA GLY A 83 3.98 -17.90 -18.71
C GLY A 83 5.18 -18.14 -17.80
N TYR A 84 5.42 -17.19 -16.89
CA TYR A 84 6.51 -17.24 -15.92
C TYR A 84 5.95 -17.37 -14.50
N THR A 85 6.43 -18.34 -13.73
CA THR A 85 6.03 -18.55 -12.33
C THR A 85 7.27 -18.62 -11.46
N LEU A 86 7.27 -17.90 -10.35
CA LEU A 86 8.36 -17.92 -9.38
C LEU A 86 7.97 -18.80 -8.20
N LYS A 87 8.88 -19.64 -7.74
CA LYS A 87 8.67 -20.43 -6.52
C LYS A 87 9.51 -19.83 -5.41
N ASP A 88 8.83 -19.47 -4.33
CA ASP A 88 9.49 -18.97 -3.15
C ASP A 88 10.32 -20.09 -2.47
N THR A 89 11.26 -19.70 -1.61
CA THR A 89 12.02 -20.65 -0.78
C THR A 89 11.23 -21.17 0.41
N PHE A 90 10.11 -20.53 0.74
CA PHE A 90 9.15 -20.94 1.76
C PHE A 90 7.96 -21.65 1.10
N ASP A 91 7.33 -22.59 1.83
CA ASP A 91 6.22 -23.40 1.34
C ASP A 91 4.84 -22.84 1.70
N ASP A 92 4.79 -21.82 2.56
CA ASP A 92 3.58 -21.22 3.10
C ASP A 92 3.32 -19.77 2.65
N THR A 93 4.11 -19.27 1.69
CA THR A 93 3.99 -17.90 1.17
C THR A 93 3.25 -17.84 -0.17
N THR A 94 2.75 -16.65 -0.53
CA THR A 94 2.07 -16.43 -1.81
C THR A 94 2.68 -15.24 -2.53
N ILE A 95 3.28 -15.49 -3.69
CA ILE A 95 3.77 -14.43 -4.59
C ILE A 95 2.58 -13.90 -5.38
N LEU A 96 2.31 -12.59 -5.29
CA LEU A 96 1.27 -11.93 -6.08
C LEU A 96 1.75 -11.71 -7.53
N GLY A 97 3.04 -11.41 -7.68
CA GLY A 97 3.70 -11.17 -8.95
C GLY A 97 4.67 -10.00 -8.89
N TRP A 98 5.00 -9.42 -10.05
CA TRP A 98 5.99 -8.35 -10.16
C TRP A 98 5.43 -7.08 -10.79
N MET A 99 6.03 -5.93 -10.46
CA MET A 99 5.65 -4.63 -10.99
C MET A 99 6.77 -4.03 -11.85
N ILE A 100 6.39 -3.50 -13.01
CA ILE A 100 7.31 -2.90 -13.99
C ILE A 100 6.84 -1.47 -14.28
N GLN A 101 7.78 -0.53 -14.32
CA GLN A 101 7.50 0.83 -14.76
C GLN A 101 7.50 0.86 -16.30
N THR A 102 6.32 0.91 -16.91
CA THR A 102 6.14 0.92 -18.36
C THR A 102 4.76 1.48 -18.73
N GLU A 103 4.66 2.13 -19.88
CA GLU A 103 3.37 2.56 -20.44
C GLU A 103 2.60 1.39 -21.09
N ASP A 104 3.29 0.27 -21.35
CA ASP A 104 2.69 -0.93 -21.94
C ASP A 104 1.83 -1.68 -20.92
N THR A 105 0.52 -1.71 -21.18
CA THR A 105 -0.50 -2.34 -20.34
C THR A 105 -0.90 -3.73 -20.83
N GLU A 106 -0.33 -4.22 -21.95
CA GLU A 106 -0.62 -5.56 -22.46
C GLU A 106 -0.25 -6.59 -21.39
N TYR A 107 -1.21 -7.40 -20.91
CA TYR A 107 -1.08 -8.37 -19.80
C TYR A 107 -0.99 -7.80 -18.37
N SER A 108 -1.24 -6.50 -18.15
CA SER A 108 -1.20 -5.95 -16.79
C SER A 108 -2.52 -6.22 -16.07
N LEU A 109 -2.48 -6.33 -14.74
CA LEU A 109 -3.70 -6.31 -13.95
C LEU A 109 -4.30 -4.89 -13.95
N PRO A 110 -5.64 -4.76 -13.99
CA PRO A 110 -6.29 -3.49 -13.72
C PRO A 110 -6.02 -3.06 -12.27
N GLN A 111 -6.14 -1.76 -12.01
CA GLN A 111 -6.11 -1.26 -10.64
C GLN A 111 -7.27 -1.89 -9.85
N PRO A 112 -7.03 -2.44 -8.64
CA PRO A 112 -8.09 -3.03 -7.84
C PRO A 112 -9.08 -1.95 -7.38
N GLU A 113 -10.37 -2.26 -7.53
CA GLU A 113 -11.47 -1.44 -6.99
C GLU A 113 -12.04 -2.11 -5.74
N ILE A 114 -12.24 -1.32 -4.68
CA ILE A 114 -12.88 -1.79 -3.46
C ILE A 114 -14.40 -1.90 -3.66
N ALA A 115 -15.00 -2.96 -3.13
CA ALA A 115 -16.45 -3.12 -3.17
C ALA A 115 -17.15 -2.01 -2.38
N GLY A 116 -18.13 -1.34 -2.99
CA GLY A 116 -18.82 -0.19 -2.37
C GLY A 116 -19.51 -0.51 -1.04
N GLU A 117 -19.88 -1.77 -0.80
CA GLU A 117 -20.42 -2.23 0.49
C GLU A 117 -19.42 -2.06 1.65
N LEU A 118 -18.12 -2.24 1.40
CA LEU A 118 -17.07 -2.07 2.40
C LEU A 118 -16.84 -0.60 2.77
N LEU A 119 -17.21 0.32 1.88
CA LEU A 119 -17.09 1.78 2.07
C LEU A 119 -18.28 2.40 2.84
N LYS A 120 -19.28 1.60 3.23
CA LYS A 120 -20.46 2.12 3.93
C LYS A 120 -20.09 2.60 5.33
N ILE A 121 -20.49 3.84 5.63
CA ILE A 121 -20.45 4.40 6.98
C ILE A 121 -21.68 3.86 7.74
N SER A 122 -21.44 3.23 8.88
CA SER A 122 -22.50 2.65 9.72
C SER A 122 -22.62 3.42 11.04
N GLY A 123 -23.85 3.67 11.48
CA GLY A 123 -24.12 4.23 12.81
C GLY A 123 -24.17 3.14 13.87
N ALA A 124 -23.62 3.42 15.04
CA ALA A 124 -23.62 2.55 16.21
C ALA A 124 -23.87 3.36 17.48
N ARG A 125 -24.24 2.67 18.56
CA ARG A 125 -24.56 3.31 19.84
C ARG A 125 -23.91 2.59 21.00
N LEU A 126 -23.33 3.37 21.92
CA LEU A 126 -22.84 2.88 23.20
C LEU A 126 -24.00 2.62 24.17
N GLU A 127 -23.84 1.63 25.05
CA GLU A 127 -24.74 1.43 26.18
C GLU A 127 -24.67 2.65 27.11
N ASN A 128 -25.82 3.26 27.41
CA ASN A 128 -25.88 4.44 28.27
C ASN A 128 -25.86 4.03 29.76
N LYS A 129 -24.77 4.37 30.43
CA LYS A 129 -24.51 4.23 31.88
C LYS A 129 -24.15 5.58 32.52
N GLY A 130 -24.47 6.70 31.87
CA GLY A 130 -24.15 8.04 32.33
C GLY A 130 -22.69 8.47 32.12
N GLN A 131 -21.96 7.85 31.18
CA GLN A 131 -20.54 8.16 30.91
C GLN A 131 -20.31 9.62 30.50
N PHE A 132 -21.31 10.27 29.89
CA PHE A 132 -21.21 11.63 29.35
C PHE A 132 -22.10 12.65 30.06
N ASP A 133 -22.73 12.30 31.19
CA ASP A 133 -23.75 13.15 31.85
C ASP A 133 -23.13 14.32 32.65
N GLY A 134 -21.80 14.38 32.77
CA GLY A 134 -21.07 15.36 33.57
C GLY A 134 -19.82 15.89 32.87
N LYS A 135 -18.77 16.15 33.66
CA LYS A 135 -17.47 16.63 33.16
C LYS A 135 -16.60 15.46 32.72
N TRP A 136 -16.80 15.01 31.49
CA TRP A 136 -16.08 13.88 30.92
C TRP A 136 -14.80 14.30 30.16
N LEU A 137 -14.69 15.58 29.80
CA LEU A 137 -13.41 16.20 29.39
C LEU A 137 -12.66 16.72 30.63
N ASP A 138 -11.35 16.49 30.67
CA ASP A 138 -10.48 16.86 31.78
C ASP A 138 -10.10 18.35 31.71
N GLU A 139 -10.74 19.19 32.53
CA GLU A 139 -10.45 20.63 32.62
C GLU A 139 -9.08 20.94 33.26
N LYS A 140 -8.35 19.93 33.79
CA LYS A 140 -6.96 20.13 34.24
C LYS A 140 -5.96 20.09 33.09
N ASP A 141 -6.29 19.42 31.99
CA ASP A 141 -5.52 19.47 30.76
C ASP A 141 -5.77 20.82 30.07
N PRO A 142 -4.73 21.68 29.89
CA PRO A 142 -4.91 22.99 29.26
C PRO A 142 -5.56 22.93 27.88
N LEU A 143 -5.31 21.88 27.09
CA LEU A 143 -5.88 21.73 25.75
C LEU A 143 -7.39 21.42 25.82
N GLN A 144 -7.78 20.48 26.68
CA GLN A 144 -9.19 20.14 26.89
C GLN A 144 -9.95 21.28 27.58
N ASN A 145 -9.33 21.99 28.53
CA ASN A 145 -9.95 23.17 29.13
C ASN A 145 -10.21 24.25 28.08
N ALA A 146 -9.26 24.52 27.17
CA ALA A 146 -9.47 25.47 26.07
C ALA A 146 -10.67 25.07 25.18
N TYR A 147 -10.83 23.77 24.90
CA TYR A 147 -12.01 23.25 24.22
C TYR A 147 -13.30 23.49 25.02
N VAL A 148 -13.30 23.17 26.31
CA VAL A 148 -14.47 23.36 27.19
C VAL A 148 -14.87 24.84 27.29
N GLN A 149 -13.92 25.77 27.32
CA GLN A 149 -14.23 27.20 27.30
C GLN A 149 -14.90 27.65 25.99
N ALA A 150 -14.56 27.02 24.86
CA ALA A 150 -15.09 27.38 23.54
C ALA A 150 -16.40 26.64 23.19
N ASN A 151 -16.53 25.38 23.60
CA ASN A 151 -17.57 24.45 23.14
C ASN A 151 -18.40 23.83 24.28
N GLY A 152 -17.96 23.96 25.52
CA GLY A 152 -18.53 23.26 26.67
C GLY A 152 -18.11 21.78 26.73
N GLN A 153 -18.78 21.01 27.58
CA GLN A 153 -18.57 19.56 27.78
C GLN A 153 -19.31 18.72 26.71
N VAL A 154 -19.28 19.16 25.45
CA VAL A 154 -20.12 18.63 24.36
C VAL A 154 -19.30 18.47 23.10
N ILE A 155 -19.40 17.30 22.45
CA ILE A 155 -18.77 17.02 21.14
C ILE A 155 -19.78 17.02 19.98
N ASN A 156 -21.02 16.61 20.24
CA ASN A 156 -22.12 16.54 19.28
C ASN A 156 -23.46 16.53 20.04
N GLN A 157 -24.59 16.42 19.33
CA GLN A 157 -25.92 16.39 19.98
C GLN A 157 -26.18 15.11 20.79
N ASP A 158 -25.56 13.99 20.42
CA ASP A 158 -25.75 12.69 21.05
C ASP A 158 -24.41 11.96 21.21
N PRO A 159 -23.74 12.10 22.37
CA PRO A 159 -22.39 11.56 22.59
C PRO A 159 -22.37 10.02 22.70
N TYR A 160 -23.53 9.37 22.83
CA TYR A 160 -23.63 7.92 22.83
C TYR A 160 -23.69 7.33 21.41
N HIS A 161 -23.95 8.16 20.39
CA HIS A 161 -23.97 7.73 19.00
C HIS A 161 -22.64 8.03 18.30
N TYR A 162 -22.12 7.04 17.59
CA TYR A 162 -20.87 7.14 16.84
C TYR A 162 -20.99 6.45 15.48
N TYR A 163 -20.02 6.71 14.61
CA TYR A 163 -19.95 6.08 13.29
C TYR A 163 -18.76 5.13 13.22
N THR A 164 -18.93 4.06 12.45
CA THR A 164 -17.88 3.08 12.14
C THR A 164 -17.71 2.96 10.64
N ILE A 165 -16.46 2.77 10.23
CA ILE A 165 -16.09 2.32 8.88
C ILE A 165 -15.34 0.99 9.01
N THR A 166 -15.27 0.23 7.92
CA THR A 166 -14.47 -1.00 7.89
C THR A 166 -12.98 -0.66 7.84
N GLU A 167 -12.12 -1.58 8.29
CA GLU A 167 -10.66 -1.45 8.11
C GLU A 167 -10.28 -1.32 6.63
N SER A 168 -10.98 -2.03 5.73
CA SER A 168 -10.77 -1.90 4.28
C SER A 168 -11.10 -0.49 3.77
N ALA A 169 -12.13 0.17 4.31
CA ALA A 169 -12.44 1.55 3.97
C ALA A 169 -11.36 2.52 4.47
N GLU A 170 -10.82 2.30 5.67
CA GLU A 170 -9.69 3.07 6.18
C GLU A 170 -8.43 2.88 5.32
N GLN A 171 -8.12 1.65 4.91
CA GLN A 171 -7.02 1.36 3.99
C GLN A 171 -7.18 2.09 2.64
N GLU A 172 -8.40 2.15 2.10
CA GLU A 172 -8.67 2.92 0.87
C GLU A 172 -8.51 4.43 1.11
N LEU A 173 -8.91 4.97 2.27
CA LEU A 173 -8.66 6.37 2.63
C LEU A 173 -7.15 6.68 2.72
N ILE A 174 -6.37 5.79 3.33
CA ILE A 174 -4.90 5.94 3.43
C ILE A 174 -4.28 5.96 2.03
N LYS A 175 -4.64 4.98 1.19
CA LYS A 175 -4.18 4.89 -0.20
C LYS A 175 -4.53 6.15 -1.00
N ALA A 176 -5.79 6.55 -1.02
CA ALA A 176 -6.25 7.72 -1.76
C ALA A 176 -5.60 9.01 -1.26
N THR A 177 -5.39 9.16 0.04
CA THR A 177 -4.73 10.33 0.63
C THR A 177 -3.28 10.45 0.17
N ASN A 178 -2.53 9.34 0.16
CA ASN A 178 -1.14 9.32 -0.31
C ASN A 178 -1.05 9.62 -1.81
N GLU A 179 -1.91 9.00 -2.62
CA GLU A 179 -1.96 9.22 -4.08
C GLU A 179 -2.31 10.67 -4.40
N LEU A 180 -3.38 11.20 -3.80
CA LEU A 180 -3.82 12.59 -4.03
C LEU A 180 -2.78 13.60 -3.56
N HIS A 181 -2.13 13.38 -2.41
CA HIS A 181 -1.09 14.28 -1.93
C HIS A 181 0.03 14.45 -2.98
N LEU A 182 0.51 13.34 -3.56
CA LEU A 182 1.51 13.38 -4.61
C LEU A 182 0.98 14.08 -5.87
N MET A 183 -0.26 13.75 -6.29
CA MET A 183 -0.89 14.42 -7.44
C MET A 183 -0.98 15.93 -7.26
N TYR A 184 -1.36 16.41 -6.07
CA TYR A 184 -1.41 17.84 -5.73
C TYR A 184 -0.02 18.49 -5.81
N LEU A 185 1.02 17.84 -5.27
CA LEU A 185 2.40 18.34 -5.37
C LEU A 185 2.89 18.37 -6.82
N HIS A 186 2.55 17.35 -7.63
CA HIS A 186 2.88 17.32 -9.05
C HIS A 186 2.21 18.44 -9.83
N ALA A 187 0.91 18.68 -9.58
CA ALA A 187 0.16 19.77 -10.21
C ALA A 187 0.73 21.15 -9.82
N TRP A 188 1.04 21.36 -8.54
CA TRP A 188 1.64 22.60 -8.06
C TRP A 188 2.99 22.90 -8.73
N ARG A 189 3.85 21.88 -8.89
CA ARG A 189 5.15 22.02 -9.57
C ARG A 189 5.01 22.34 -11.07
N ALA A 190 3.96 21.83 -11.72
CA ALA A 190 3.70 22.10 -13.13
C ALA A 190 3.26 23.55 -13.38
N ASP A 191 2.57 24.17 -12.42
CA ASP A 191 2.07 25.55 -12.51
C ASP A 191 3.08 26.61 -12.03
N THR A 192 4.14 26.22 -11.32
CA THR A 192 5.24 27.15 -11.01
C THR A 192 6.12 27.35 -12.24
N PRO A 193 6.20 28.56 -12.84
CA PRO A 193 7.14 28.80 -13.92
C PRO A 193 8.55 28.59 -13.40
N THR A 194 9.26 27.62 -13.98
CA THR A 194 10.70 27.48 -13.83
C THR A 194 11.33 28.83 -14.10
N ARG A 195 11.80 29.50 -13.04
CA ARG A 195 12.68 30.66 -13.17
C ARG A 195 13.99 30.13 -13.78
N CYS A 196 14.10 30.25 -15.10
CA CYS A 196 15.38 30.28 -15.79
C CYS A 196 16.11 31.59 -15.43
#